data_AF-F0GFK7-F1
#
_entry.id   AF-F0GFK7-F1
#
_cell.length_a   1.000
_cell.length_b   1.000
_cell.length_c   1.000
_cell.angle_alpha   90.00
_cell.angle_beta   90.00
_cell.angle_gamma   90.00
#
_symmetry.space_group_name_H-M   'P 1'
#
loop_
_entity.id
_entity.type
_entity.pdbx_description
1 polymer ?
#
loop_
_entity_poly.entity_id
_entity_poly.type
_entity_poly.pdbx_seq_one_letter_code
_entity_poly.pdbx_strand_id
1 'polypeptide(L)'
;FAEQCVADLHQIAALPPGMTFEQGATLVLAYGTSLHALQQRARLQAGETLLVLGAAGGVGLAAIEIAKALGARVIAAASSADKLALCRAAGADETIDYATEDLRRRVDEL
;
A
#
# COMPACT_ATOMS: atom_id res chain seq x y z
N PHE A 1 -7.63 -12.58 19.42
CA PHE A 1 -6.98 -11.49 20.17
C PHE A 1 -6.85 -11.94 21.61
N ALA A 2 -5.64 -11.89 22.17
CA ALA A 2 -5.28 -12.36 23.51
C ALA A 2 -4.04 -11.59 24.01
N GLU A 3 -3.77 -11.59 25.32
CA GLU A 3 -2.58 -10.92 25.91
C GLU A 3 -1.27 -11.64 25.58
N GLN A 4 -1.34 -12.93 25.23
CA GLN A 4 -0.21 -13.77 24.82
C GLN A 4 -0.64 -14.66 23.65
N CYS A 5 0.29 -14.95 22.73
CA CYS A 5 0.09 -15.91 21.65
C CYS A 5 1.37 -16.73 21.42
N VAL A 6 1.20 -17.97 20.98
CA VAL A 6 2.30 -18.79 20.46
C VAL A 6 2.54 -18.37 19.01
N ALA A 7 3.78 -18.07 18.66
CA ALA A 7 4.19 -17.71 17.30
C ALA A 7 5.39 -18.55 16.87
N ASP A 8 5.42 -18.92 15.59
CA ASP A 8 6.58 -19.58 14.98
C ASP A 8 7.75 -18.59 14.88
N LEU A 9 8.95 -19.01 15.27
CA LEU A 9 10.16 -18.18 15.20
C LEU A 9 10.40 -17.62 13.79
N HIS A 10 10.04 -18.36 12.74
CA HIS A 10 10.18 -17.92 11.35
C HIS A 10 9.16 -16.84 10.93
N GLN A 11 8.13 -16.59 11.74
CA GLN A 11 7.12 -15.56 11.51
C GLN A 11 7.32 -14.31 12.36
N ILE A 12 8.42 -14.24 13.11
CA ILE A 12 8.74 -13.13 14.01
C ILE A 12 9.90 -12.32 13.44
N ALA A 13 9.79 -11.00 13.51
CA ALA A 13 10.86 -10.07 13.22
C ALA A 13 11.11 -9.14 14.42
N ALA A 14 12.36 -8.73 14.61
CA ALA A 14 12.68 -7.74 15.63
C ALA A 14 12.09 -6.37 15.24
N LEU A 15 11.45 -5.71 16.21
CA LEU A 15 10.93 -4.36 16.01
C LEU A 15 12.11 -3.38 15.86
N PRO A 16 12.16 -2.54 14.79
CA PRO A 16 13.22 -1.57 14.63
C PRO A 16 13.30 -0.56 15.79
N PRO A 17 14.50 -0.07 16.15
CA PRO A 17 14.64 0.96 17.18
C PRO A 17 13.84 2.23 16.83
N GLY A 18 13.10 2.76 17.81
CA GLY A 18 12.29 3.96 17.66
C GLY A 18 10.90 3.74 17.03
N MET A 19 10.59 2.53 16.57
CA MET A 19 9.25 2.18 16.12
C MET A 19 8.36 1.80 17.31
N THR A 20 7.13 2.32 17.34
CA THR A 20 6.17 1.95 18.39
C THR A 20 5.57 0.57 18.13
N PHE A 21 4.96 -0.04 19.15
CA PHE A 21 4.27 -1.32 18.97
C PHE A 21 3.08 -1.21 18.01
N GLU A 22 2.36 -0.08 18.02
CA GLU A 22 1.24 0.18 17.10
C GLU A 22 1.71 0.20 15.65
N GLN A 23 2.85 0.85 15.37
CA GLN A 23 3.45 0.85 14.04
C GLN A 23 3.89 -0.56 13.66
N GLY A 24 4.61 -1.25 14.54
CA GLY A 24 5.10 -2.61 14.33
C GLY A 24 3.99 -3.63 14.04
N ALA A 25 2.86 -3.52 14.74
CA ALA A 25 1.73 -4.45 14.60
C ALA A 25 1.09 -4.40 13.20
N THR A 26 1.23 -3.30 12.46
CA THR A 26 0.66 -3.14 11.12
C THR A 26 1.61 -3.58 10.01
N LEU A 27 2.91 -3.58 10.28
CA LEU A 27 3.96 -3.72 9.27
C LEU A 27 3.92 -5.07 8.55
N VAL A 28 3.92 -6.16 9.33
CA VAL A 28 4.10 -7.53 8.80
C VAL A 28 3.01 -7.88 7.79
N LEU A 29 1.75 -7.65 8.13
CA LEU A 29 0.65 -8.01 7.25
C LEU A 29 0.57 -7.05 6.06
N ALA A 30 0.57 -5.74 6.29
CA ALA A 30 0.33 -4.76 5.23
C ALA A 30 1.47 -4.69 4.21
N TYR A 31 2.71 -4.55 4.69
CA TYR A 31 3.89 -4.46 3.82
C TYR A 31 4.31 -5.83 3.32
N GLY A 32 4.24 -6.88 4.14
CA GLY A 32 4.56 -8.24 3.69
C GLY A 32 3.67 -8.69 2.52
N THR A 33 2.35 -8.44 2.61
CA THR A 33 1.41 -8.76 1.53
C THR A 33 1.72 -7.95 0.26
N SER A 34 1.92 -6.63 0.41
CA SER A 34 2.17 -5.73 -0.73
C SER A 34 3.51 -6.03 -1.40
N LEU A 35 4.57 -6.30 -0.62
CA LEU A 35 5.88 -6.65 -1.14
C LEU A 35 5.85 -7.98 -1.88
N HIS A 36 5.16 -9.00 -1.34
CA HIS A 36 4.95 -10.26 -2.04
C HIS A 36 4.21 -10.04 -3.37
N ALA A 37 3.10 -9.29 -3.34
CA ALA A 37 2.30 -9.03 -4.53
C ALA A 37 3.08 -8.28 -5.62
N LEU A 38 3.78 -7.20 -5.25
CA LEU A 38 4.43 -6.31 -6.21
C LEU A 38 5.79 -6.85 -6.66
N GLN A 39 6.66 -7.26 -5.75
CA GLN A 39 8.03 -7.65 -6.10
C GLN A 39 8.12 -9.10 -6.58
N GLN A 40 7.41 -10.03 -5.92
CA GLN A 40 7.56 -11.46 -6.19
C GLN A 40 6.57 -11.97 -7.24
N ARG A 41 5.31 -11.51 -7.17
CA ARG A 41 4.24 -11.97 -8.07
C ARG A 41 4.16 -11.14 -9.35
N ALA A 42 3.97 -9.82 -9.22
CA ALA A 42 3.87 -8.92 -10.36
C ALA A 42 5.25 -8.63 -10.98
N ARG A 43 6.32 -8.71 -10.18
CA ARG A 43 7.69 -8.32 -10.57
C ARG A 43 7.71 -6.90 -11.14
N LEU A 44 7.04 -5.98 -10.43
CA LEU A 44 6.94 -4.58 -10.80
C LEU A 44 8.33 -3.98 -11.05
N GLN A 45 8.50 -3.32 -12.18
CA GLN A 45 9.74 -2.66 -12.60
C GLN A 45 9.61 -1.14 -12.50
N ALA A 46 10.75 -0.47 -12.38
CA ALA A 46 10.82 0.99 -12.44
C ALA A 46 10.25 1.49 -13.78
N GLY A 47 9.48 2.57 -13.74
CA GLY A 47 8.81 3.15 -14.91
C GLY A 47 7.49 2.49 -15.31
N GLU A 48 7.12 1.34 -14.72
CA GLU A 48 5.78 0.77 -14.91
C GLU A 48 4.72 1.57 -14.13
N THR A 49 3.46 1.47 -14.57
CA THR A 49 2.31 2.10 -13.91
C THR A 49 1.53 1.07 -13.10
N LEU A 50 1.27 1.39 -11.83
CA LEU A 50 0.47 0.60 -10.90
C LEU A 50 -0.84 1.32 -10.55
N LEU A 51 -1.97 0.66 -10.75
CA LEU A 51 -3.26 1.07 -10.18
C LEU A 51 -3.48 0.36 -8.83
N VAL A 52 -3.68 1.14 -7.76
CA VAL A 52 -4.00 0.63 -6.42
C VAL A 52 -5.47 0.88 -6.11
N LEU A 53 -6.23 -0.19 -5.90
CA LEU A 53 -7.63 -0.14 -5.49
C LEU A 53 -7.76 -0.23 -3.97
N GLY A 54 -8.71 0.50 -3.38
CA GLY A 54 -8.81 0.59 -1.92
C GLY A 54 -7.56 1.22 -1.30
N ALA A 55 -6.97 2.19 -2.02
CA ALA A 55 -5.60 2.66 -1.81
C ALA A 55 -5.33 3.26 -0.42
N ALA A 56 -6.36 3.82 0.23
CA ALA A 56 -6.22 4.40 1.57
C ALA A 56 -6.32 3.39 2.72
N GLY A 57 -6.45 2.09 2.44
CA GLY A 57 -6.36 1.03 3.44
C GLY A 57 -4.90 0.66 3.77
N GLY A 58 -4.66 -0.09 4.85
CA GLY A 58 -3.31 -0.42 5.29
C GLY A 58 -2.44 -1.11 4.22
N VAL A 59 -2.98 -2.10 3.50
CA VAL A 59 -2.29 -2.75 2.38
C VAL A 59 -2.12 -1.80 1.20
N GLY A 60 -3.13 -0.96 0.91
CA GLY A 60 -3.08 0.00 -0.20
C GLY A 60 -1.98 1.05 -0.02
N LEU A 61 -1.86 1.61 1.18
CA LEU A 61 -0.80 2.59 1.50
C LEU A 61 0.58 1.94 1.42
N ALA A 62 0.73 0.74 1.97
CA ALA A 62 1.98 -0.01 1.85
C ALA A 62 2.33 -0.30 0.37
N ALA A 63 1.34 -0.62 -0.46
CA ALA A 63 1.54 -0.82 -1.89
C ALA A 63 1.98 0.46 -2.62
N ILE A 64 1.40 1.62 -2.27
CA ILE A 64 1.84 2.93 -2.80
C ILE A 64 3.31 3.15 -2.45
N GLU A 65 3.66 3.10 -1.15
CA GLU A 65 5.03 3.39 -0.70
C GLU A 65 6.07 2.45 -1.31
N ILE A 66 5.77 1.14 -1.37
CA ILE A 66 6.64 0.14 -1.99
C ILE A 66 6.78 0.41 -3.49
N ALA A 67 5.69 0.68 -4.20
CA ALA A 67 5.75 0.96 -5.63
C ALA A 67 6.57 2.22 -5.94
N LYS A 68 6.45 3.27 -5.11
CA LYS A 68 7.28 4.47 -5.21
C LYS A 68 8.76 4.16 -4.94
N ALA A 69 9.06 3.35 -3.92
CA ALA A 69 10.43 2.91 -3.65
C ALA A 69 11.03 2.06 -4.78
N LEU A 70 10.19 1.32 -5.53
CA LEU A 70 10.58 0.57 -6.72
C LEU A 70 10.67 1.43 -8.00
N GLY A 71 10.33 2.72 -7.93
CA GLY A 71 10.40 3.65 -9.06
C GLY A 71 9.24 3.56 -10.04
N ALA A 72 8.09 3.02 -9.61
CA ALA A 72 6.88 2.97 -10.43
C ALA A 72 6.06 4.27 -10.36
N ARG A 73 5.23 4.50 -11.38
CA ARG A 73 4.14 5.48 -11.35
C ARG A 73 2.92 4.85 -10.68
N VAL A 74 2.26 5.56 -9.77
CA VAL A 74 1.17 5.04 -8.95
C VAL A 74 -0.09 5.87 -9.17
N ILE A 75 -1.16 5.19 -9.54
CA ILE A 75 -2.53 5.71 -9.60
C ILE A 75 -3.28 5.12 -8.40
N ALA A 76 -3.75 5.97 -7.48
CA ALA A 76 -4.46 5.54 -6.28
C ALA A 76 -5.97 5.79 -6.40
N ALA A 77 -6.78 4.76 -6.23
CA ALA A 77 -8.23 4.87 -6.26
C ALA A 77 -8.84 4.65 -4.86
N ALA A 78 -9.64 5.62 -4.39
CA ALA A 78 -10.33 5.59 -3.10
C ALA A 78 -11.70 6.30 -3.19
N SER A 79 -12.46 6.29 -2.09
CA SER A 79 -13.88 6.70 -2.08
C SER A 79 -14.17 8.07 -1.42
N SER A 80 -13.14 8.89 -1.17
CA SER A 80 -13.32 10.22 -0.58
C SER A 80 -12.07 11.08 -0.72
N ALA A 81 -12.27 12.40 -0.70
CA ALA A 81 -11.19 13.39 -0.75
C ALA A 81 -10.11 13.17 0.34
N ASP A 82 -10.50 12.90 1.58
CA ASP A 82 -9.56 12.68 2.69
C ASP A 82 -8.71 11.41 2.49
N LYS A 83 -9.32 10.35 1.98
CA LYS A 83 -8.61 9.10 1.63
C LYS A 83 -7.62 9.34 0.50
N LEU A 84 -8.01 10.11 -0.52
CA LEU A 84 -7.12 10.46 -1.62
C LEU A 84 -5.99 11.39 -1.19
N ALA A 85 -6.24 12.32 -0.26
CA ALA A 85 -5.19 13.14 0.33
C ALA A 85 -4.14 12.30 1.05
N LEU A 86 -4.58 11.26 1.79
CA LEU A 86 -3.68 10.28 2.42
C LEU A 86 -2.85 9.52 1.37
N CYS A 87 -3.46 9.07 0.27
CA CYS A 87 -2.75 8.41 -0.82
C CYS A 87 -1.68 9.30 -1.47
N ARG A 88 -1.98 10.59 -1.68
CA ARG A 88 -1.00 11.56 -2.21
C ARG A 88 0.16 11.77 -1.24
N ALA A 89 -0.14 11.89 0.06
CA ALA A 89 0.88 12.01 1.09
C ALA A 89 1.80 10.77 1.16
N ALA A 90 1.26 9.58 0.88
CA ALA A 90 2.02 8.34 0.75
C ALA A 90 2.84 8.23 -0.56
N GLY A 91 2.62 9.13 -1.52
CA GLY A 91 3.40 9.26 -2.74
C GLY A 91 2.69 8.87 -4.05
N ALA A 92 1.36 8.68 -4.05
CA ALA A 92 0.62 8.46 -5.28
C ALA A 92 0.77 9.66 -6.25
N ASP A 93 1.07 9.38 -7.52
CA ASP A 93 1.24 10.42 -8.55
C ASP A 93 -0.13 10.93 -9.02
N GLU A 94 -1.09 10.03 -9.13
CA GLU A 94 -2.47 10.32 -9.55
C GLU A 94 -3.48 9.73 -8.58
N THR A 95 -4.67 10.33 -8.55
CA THR A 95 -5.77 9.89 -7.68
C THR A 95 -7.09 9.87 -8.41
N ILE A 96 -7.91 8.85 -8.15
CA ILE A 96 -9.26 8.70 -8.71
C ILE A 96 -10.26 8.52 -7.56
N ASP A 97 -11.27 9.38 -7.49
CA ASP A 97 -12.42 9.16 -6.59
C ASP A 97 -13.44 8.27 -7.29
N TYR A 98 -13.36 6.96 -7.06
CA TYR A 98 -14.28 6.00 -7.70
C TYR A 98 -15.72 6.10 -7.19
N ALA A 99 -15.99 6.93 -6.17
CA ALA A 99 -17.37 7.19 -5.73
C ALA A 99 -18.07 8.21 -6.64
N THR A 100 -17.30 9.06 -7.34
CA THR A 100 -17.82 10.14 -8.18
C THR A 100 -17.37 10.06 -9.64
N GLU A 101 -16.30 9.32 -9.93
CA GLU A 101 -15.72 9.17 -11.25
C GLU A 101 -15.86 7.73 -11.77
N ASP A 102 -15.96 7.56 -13.09
CA ASP A 102 -15.85 6.24 -13.72
C ASP A 102 -14.40 5.78 -13.68
N LEU A 103 -14.11 4.79 -12.82
CA LEU A 103 -12.75 4.30 -12.59
C LEU A 103 -12.06 3.86 -13.88
N ARG A 104 -12.74 3.10 -14.75
CA ARG A 104 -12.12 2.53 -15.96
C ARG A 104 -11.74 3.64 -16.91
N ARG A 105 -12.68 4.55 -17.18
CA ARG A 105 -12.44 5.68 -18.07
C ARG A 105 -11.29 6.56 -17.58
N ARG A 106 -11.24 6.84 -16.27
CA ARG A 106 -10.18 7.68 -15.70
C ARG A 106 -8.81 7.02 -15.75
N VAL A 107 -8.73 5.70 -15.62
CA VAL A 107 -7.48 4.95 -15.80
C VAL A 107 -7.01 5.02 -17.25
N ASP A 108 -7.91 4.90 -18.23
CA ASP A 108 -7.55 4.99 -19.66
C ASP A 108 -7.05 6.40 -20.07
N GLU A 109 -7.40 7.44 -19.30
CA GLU A 109 -7.01 8.84 -19.52
C GLU A 109 -5.64 9.22 -18.91
N LEU A 110 -5.02 8.35 -18.09
CA LEU A 110 -3.82 8.62 -17.28
C LEU A 110 -2.56 7.86 -17.73
#